data_AF-A0A957BYP3-F1
#
_entry.id   AF-A0A957BYP3-F1
#
_cell.length_a   1.000
_cell.length_b   1.000
_cell.length_c   1.000
_cell.angle_alpha   90.00
_cell.angle_beta   90.00
_cell.angle_gamma   90.00
#
_symmetry.space_group_name_H-M   'P 1'
#
loop_
_entity.id
_entity.type
_entity.pdbx_description
1 polymer ?
#
loop_
_entity_poly.entity_id
_entity_poly.type
_entity_poly.pdbx_seq_one_letter_code
_entity_poly.pdbx_strand_id
1 'polypeptide(L)'
;MSNFVCEVVRITLEEHPNADAIEIARVGDYQSIVRKGQFRDGDLAVYIPEQAVVPEWLLKHMGLYDETKQKGGLAGSLGNRVKAIKLRGIMSQGLVLAGNYGDDPMPDVALFENLSEPGIGHSKGFHEGDNAAEFLGIVKYEPKLPAHMAARVLGVDLDATHKYDFDNLKKLPTLFNDGEEVVITEKIHGTFIQVGVMPQKLANERYYGGRVIVSSKGMGGKGYVLDHDDPTNLYAQAAKKHGLFDAMIEHF
;
A
#
# COMPACT_ATOMS: atom_id res chain seq x y z
N MET A 1 -10.76 -5.17 0.27
CA MET A 1 -10.19 -4.47 1.45
C MET A 1 -8.71 -4.43 1.18
N SER A 2 -8.11 -3.27 0.89
CA SER A 2 -6.76 -3.27 0.33
C SER A 2 -5.68 -3.52 1.36
N ASN A 3 -5.30 -4.78 1.49
CA ASN A 3 -4.13 -5.17 2.25
C ASN A 3 -2.89 -4.90 1.39
N PHE A 4 -1.90 -4.23 2.00
CA PHE A 4 -0.57 -4.18 1.42
C PHE A 4 0.02 -5.59 1.48
N VAL A 5 0.35 -6.14 0.32
CA VAL A 5 0.88 -7.49 0.17
C VAL A 5 2.02 -7.45 -0.84
N CYS A 6 3.06 -8.24 -0.58
CA CYS A 6 4.08 -8.59 -1.55
C CYS A 6 3.84 -10.06 -1.89
N GLU A 7 3.04 -10.29 -2.94
CA GLU A 7 2.51 -11.60 -3.28
C GLU A 7 3.52 -12.42 -4.08
N VAL A 8 3.60 -13.71 -3.80
CA VAL A 8 4.36 -14.69 -4.59
C VAL A 8 3.50 -15.10 -5.79
N VAL A 9 3.98 -14.83 -6.99
CA VAL A 9 3.18 -14.91 -8.22
C VAL A 9 4.04 -15.43 -9.37
N ARG A 10 3.40 -16.11 -10.32
CA ARG A 10 4.08 -16.50 -11.57
C ARG A 10 4.23 -15.31 -12.48
N ILE A 11 5.38 -15.24 -13.13
CA ILE A 11 5.68 -14.19 -14.10
C ILE A 11 5.75 -14.74 -15.52
N THR A 12 5.39 -13.90 -16.47
CA THR A 12 5.58 -14.13 -17.91
C THR A 12 6.53 -13.08 -18.44
N LEU A 13 7.54 -13.48 -19.20
CA LEU A 13 8.54 -12.58 -19.76
C LEU A 13 8.15 -12.21 -21.19
N GLU A 14 8.32 -10.93 -21.48
CA GLU A 14 8.19 -10.37 -22.82
C GLU A 14 9.50 -9.65 -23.16
N GLU A 15 9.92 -9.77 -24.42
CA GLU A 15 11.10 -9.04 -24.88
C GLU A 15 10.85 -7.53 -24.83
N HIS A 16 11.85 -6.78 -24.36
CA HIS A 16 11.76 -5.33 -24.37
C HIS A 16 12.02 -4.80 -25.80
N PRO A 17 11.09 -4.07 -26.44
CA PRO A 17 11.18 -3.72 -27.86
C PRO A 17 12.37 -2.80 -28.20
N ASN A 18 12.86 -2.03 -27.22
CA ASN A 18 13.91 -1.02 -27.41
C ASN A 18 15.16 -1.24 -26.52
N ALA A 19 15.40 -2.48 -26.06
CA ALA A 19 16.53 -2.75 -25.16
C ALA A 19 16.97 -4.21 -25.13
N ASP A 20 18.28 -4.44 -25.21
CA ASP A 20 18.84 -5.81 -25.24
C ASP A 20 19.20 -6.37 -23.86
N ALA A 21 19.41 -5.49 -22.87
CA ALA A 21 19.89 -5.87 -21.53
C ALA A 21 18.77 -6.04 -20.49
N ILE A 22 17.53 -5.73 -20.85
CA ILE A 22 16.35 -5.79 -19.97
C ILE A 22 15.19 -6.46 -20.70
N GLU A 23 14.26 -7.00 -19.92
CA GLU A 23 13.03 -7.63 -20.40
C GLU A 23 11.86 -7.20 -19.50
N ILE A 24 10.63 -7.53 -19.92
CA ILE A 24 9.41 -7.14 -19.22
C ILE A 24 8.83 -8.37 -18.53
N ALA A 25 8.81 -8.37 -17.20
CA ALA A 25 8.10 -9.36 -16.41
C ALA A 25 6.65 -8.91 -16.16
N ARG A 26 5.69 -9.66 -16.70
CA ARG A 26 4.26 -9.53 -16.44
C ARG A 26 3.89 -10.20 -15.13
N VAL A 27 3.14 -9.49 -14.31
CA VAL A 27 2.56 -9.96 -13.04
C VAL A 27 1.08 -9.59 -13.07
N GLY A 28 0.23 -10.50 -13.55
CA GLY A 28 -1.16 -10.17 -13.89
C GLY A 28 -1.23 -8.95 -14.83
N ASP A 29 -1.96 -7.91 -14.44
CA ASP A 29 -2.10 -6.65 -15.19
C ASP A 29 -0.97 -5.62 -14.92
N TYR A 30 0.02 -6.01 -14.12
CA TYR A 30 1.21 -5.21 -13.85
C TYR A 30 2.38 -5.69 -14.73
N GLN A 31 3.32 -4.78 -14.98
CA GLN A 31 4.54 -5.06 -15.71
C GLN A 31 5.72 -4.41 -14.99
N SER A 32 6.77 -5.18 -14.77
CA SER A 32 8.01 -4.75 -14.14
C SER A 32 9.18 -5.01 -15.08
N ILE A 33 10.11 -4.06 -15.17
CA ILE A 33 11.30 -4.23 -16.00
C ILE A 33 12.37 -4.95 -15.18
N VAL A 34 12.86 -6.08 -15.69
CA VAL A 34 13.87 -6.93 -15.06
C VAL A 34 15.11 -7.04 -15.95
N ARG A 35 16.24 -7.48 -15.40
CA ARG A 35 17.45 -7.71 -16.21
C ARG A 35 17.25 -8.95 -17.07
N LYS A 36 17.73 -8.93 -18.32
CA LYS A 36 17.59 -10.07 -19.23
C LYS A 36 18.29 -11.30 -18.65
N GLY A 37 17.59 -12.44 -18.64
CA GLY A 37 18.12 -13.72 -18.15
C GLY A 37 18.15 -13.83 -16.62
N GLN A 38 17.56 -12.86 -15.90
CA GLN A 38 17.37 -12.95 -14.45
C GLN A 38 16.28 -13.97 -14.08
N PHE A 39 15.33 -14.19 -14.97
CA PHE A 39 14.18 -15.07 -14.77
C PHE A 39 13.94 -15.94 -16.01
N ARG A 40 13.04 -16.92 -15.88
CA ARG A 40 12.46 -17.71 -16.97
C ARG A 40 10.94 -17.59 -16.95
N ASP A 41 10.31 -17.87 -18.09
CA ASP A 41 8.85 -17.91 -18.18
C ASP A 41 8.25 -18.93 -17.21
N GLY A 42 7.25 -18.51 -16.44
CA GLY A 42 6.57 -19.34 -15.45
C GLY A 42 7.25 -19.38 -14.07
N ASP A 43 8.37 -18.68 -13.92
CA ASP A 43 9.06 -18.50 -12.64
C ASP A 43 8.12 -17.89 -11.59
N LEU A 44 8.22 -18.39 -10.35
CA LEU A 44 7.63 -17.76 -9.18
C LEU A 44 8.56 -16.69 -8.63
N ALA A 45 7.99 -15.52 -8.37
CA ALA A 45 8.71 -14.39 -7.84
C ALA A 45 7.82 -13.60 -6.88
N VAL A 46 8.46 -12.84 -5.98
CA VAL A 46 7.72 -11.90 -5.13
C VAL A 46 7.52 -10.61 -5.89
N TYR A 47 6.27 -10.23 -6.10
CA TYR A 47 5.93 -8.92 -6.61
C TYR A 47 5.87 -7.89 -5.49
N ILE A 48 6.70 -6.85 -5.59
CA ILE A 48 6.77 -5.74 -4.64
C ILE A 48 6.05 -4.54 -5.27
N PRO A 49 4.85 -4.17 -4.81
CA PRO A 49 4.03 -3.17 -5.46
C PRO A 49 4.55 -1.74 -5.26
N GLU A 50 3.97 -0.80 -6.02
CA GLU A 50 4.17 0.63 -5.78
C GLU A 50 3.85 1.03 -4.34
N GLN A 51 4.50 2.10 -3.87
CA GLN A 51 4.44 2.58 -2.48
C GLN A 51 5.11 1.65 -1.46
N ALA A 52 5.69 0.50 -1.84
CA ALA A 52 6.52 -0.27 -0.94
C ALA A 52 7.78 0.51 -0.51
N VAL A 53 8.17 0.38 0.75
CA VAL A 53 9.46 0.80 1.30
C VAL A 53 10.28 -0.46 1.52
N VAL A 54 11.37 -0.58 0.76
CA VAL A 54 12.24 -1.75 0.73
C VAL A 54 13.38 -1.55 1.75
N PRO A 55 13.68 -2.52 2.63
CA PRO A 55 14.78 -2.38 3.57
C PRO A 55 16.15 -2.40 2.86
N GLU A 56 17.14 -1.79 3.50
CA GLU A 56 18.48 -1.63 2.93
C GLU A 56 19.13 -2.96 2.53
N TRP A 57 19.02 -3.99 3.38
CA TRP A 57 19.61 -5.29 3.13
C TRP A 57 19.08 -5.91 1.82
N LEU A 58 17.78 -5.71 1.55
CA LEU A 58 17.14 -6.22 0.35
C LEU A 58 17.54 -5.40 -0.88
N LEU A 59 17.70 -4.08 -0.75
CA LEU A 59 18.28 -3.26 -1.81
C LEU A 59 19.71 -3.68 -2.17
N LYS A 60 20.53 -4.04 -1.18
CA LYS A 60 21.87 -4.59 -1.39
C LYS A 60 21.81 -5.92 -2.13
N HIS A 61 20.95 -6.84 -1.68
CA HIS A 61 20.73 -8.13 -2.32
C HIS A 61 20.28 -7.99 -3.79
N MET A 62 19.40 -7.03 -4.09
CA MET A 62 18.92 -6.75 -5.45
C MET A 62 19.94 -5.99 -6.32
N GLY A 63 21.09 -5.59 -5.77
CA GLY A 63 22.07 -4.75 -6.46
C GLY A 63 21.51 -3.36 -6.83
N LEU A 64 20.62 -2.83 -5.99
CA LEU A 64 19.99 -1.51 -6.11
C LEU A 64 20.48 -0.53 -5.03
N TYR A 65 21.50 -0.90 -4.26
CA TYR A 65 22.10 -0.04 -3.23
C TYR A 65 23.47 0.48 -3.67
N ASP A 66 23.70 1.78 -3.51
CA ASP A 66 24.98 2.44 -3.76
C ASP A 66 25.72 2.65 -2.43
N GLU A 67 26.74 1.83 -2.17
CA GLU A 67 27.58 1.91 -0.95
C GLU A 67 28.34 3.23 -0.84
N THR A 68 28.66 3.89 -1.95
CA THR A 68 29.37 5.17 -1.91
C THR A 68 28.47 6.31 -1.44
N LYS A 69 27.18 6.26 -1.85
CA LYS A 69 26.18 7.26 -1.51
C LYS A 69 25.38 6.91 -0.26
N GLN A 70 25.56 5.71 0.28
CA GLN A 70 24.75 5.14 1.36
C GLN A 70 23.25 5.31 1.09
N LYS A 71 22.83 4.95 -0.14
CA LYS A 71 21.49 5.23 -0.65
C LYS A 71 21.05 4.20 -1.69
N GLY A 72 19.76 3.85 -1.67
CA GLY A 72 19.17 3.03 -2.73
C GLY A 72 18.92 3.77 -4.04
N GLY A 73 18.70 3.00 -5.11
CA GLY A 73 18.41 3.49 -6.46
C GLY A 73 16.94 3.79 -6.74
N LEU A 74 16.04 3.60 -5.76
CA LEU A 74 14.60 3.85 -5.91
C LEU A 74 14.24 5.31 -5.56
N ALA A 75 12.94 5.61 -5.48
CA ALA A 75 12.48 6.94 -5.13
C ALA A 75 12.62 7.23 -3.62
N GLY A 76 12.54 8.51 -3.25
CA GLY A 76 12.60 8.98 -1.86
C GLY A 76 13.98 9.46 -1.42
N SER A 77 14.06 10.03 -0.21
CA SER A 77 15.31 10.57 0.34
C SER A 77 16.38 9.49 0.53
N LEU A 78 15.96 8.32 1.03
CA LEU A 78 16.80 7.13 1.22
C LEU A 78 16.90 6.24 -0.02
N GLY A 79 16.14 6.54 -1.07
CA GLY A 79 16.16 5.78 -2.33
C GLY A 79 15.60 4.36 -2.21
N ASN A 80 14.61 4.17 -1.33
CA ASN A 80 14.07 2.88 -0.95
C ASN A 80 12.57 2.72 -1.23
N ARG A 81 11.94 3.70 -1.88
CA ARG A 81 10.50 3.68 -2.17
C ARG A 81 10.21 3.28 -3.61
N VAL A 82 9.42 2.23 -3.78
CA VAL A 82 8.96 1.79 -5.11
C VAL A 82 7.94 2.78 -5.66
N LYS A 83 8.18 3.22 -6.90
CA LYS A 83 7.29 4.11 -7.65
C LYS A 83 7.27 3.63 -9.10
N ALA A 84 6.13 3.76 -9.79
CA ALA A 84 6.11 3.57 -11.23
C ALA A 84 7.11 4.50 -11.93
N ILE A 85 7.94 3.94 -12.81
CA ILE A 85 8.91 4.67 -13.64
C ILE A 85 8.81 4.23 -15.09
N LYS A 86 9.10 5.15 -16.02
CA LYS A 86 9.14 4.83 -17.44
C LYS A 86 10.59 4.62 -17.86
N LEU A 87 10.93 3.43 -18.35
CA LEU A 87 12.24 3.13 -18.89
C LEU A 87 12.10 2.82 -20.37
N ARG A 88 12.85 3.56 -21.22
CA ARG A 88 12.91 3.34 -22.68
C ARG A 88 11.53 3.24 -23.35
N GLY A 89 10.57 4.03 -22.87
CA GLY A 89 9.21 4.09 -23.41
C GLY A 89 8.20 3.18 -22.71
N ILE A 90 8.64 2.23 -21.89
CA ILE A 90 7.80 1.22 -21.26
C ILE A 90 7.61 1.53 -19.77
N MET A 91 6.38 1.35 -19.27
CA MET A 91 6.06 1.54 -17.87
C MET A 91 6.61 0.36 -17.04
N SER A 92 7.25 0.64 -15.91
CA SER A 92 7.62 -0.36 -14.90
C SER A 92 6.87 -0.01 -13.62
N GLN A 93 5.98 -0.89 -13.19
CA GLN A 93 5.13 -0.74 -12.02
C GLN A 93 5.46 -1.87 -11.04
N GLY A 94 6.09 -1.51 -9.92
CA GLY A 94 6.58 -2.47 -8.94
C GLY A 94 8.01 -2.95 -9.22
N LEU A 95 8.46 -3.89 -8.38
CA LEU A 95 9.68 -4.66 -8.55
C LEU A 95 9.33 -6.15 -8.49
N VAL A 96 10.20 -6.97 -9.07
CA VAL A 96 10.09 -8.43 -8.99
C VAL A 96 11.36 -8.95 -8.33
N LEU A 97 11.20 -9.66 -7.22
CA LEU A 97 12.30 -10.30 -6.49
C LEU A 97 12.30 -11.79 -6.82
N ALA A 98 13.41 -12.25 -7.40
CA ALA A 98 13.66 -13.68 -7.58
C ALA A 98 13.81 -14.33 -6.22
N GLY A 99 13.14 -15.46 -6.02
CA GLY A 99 13.56 -16.37 -4.96
C GLY A 99 14.37 -17.52 -5.53
N ASN A 100 14.98 -18.30 -4.64
CA ASN A 100 15.70 -19.49 -5.03
C ASN A 100 14.73 -20.67 -5.07
N TYR A 101 14.77 -21.46 -6.13
CA TYR A 101 13.98 -22.70 -6.21
C TYR A 101 14.67 -23.79 -5.39
N GLY A 102 13.89 -24.51 -4.59
CA GLY A 102 14.33 -25.77 -4.01
C GLY A 102 14.13 -26.89 -5.03
N ASP A 103 15.08 -27.81 -5.16
CA ASP A 103 14.96 -29.01 -6.01
C ASP A 103 14.06 -30.11 -5.37
N ASP A 104 13.40 -29.84 -4.23
CA ASP A 104 12.70 -30.81 -3.37
C ASP A 104 11.17 -30.54 -3.32
N PRO A 105 10.32 -31.51 -2.93
CA PRO A 105 8.86 -31.49 -3.12
C PRO A 105 8.07 -30.52 -2.21
N MET A 106 8.72 -29.51 -1.61
CA MET A 106 8.15 -28.39 -0.85
C MET A 106 9.29 -27.42 -0.54
N PRO A 107 9.16 -26.06 -0.50
CA PRO A 107 8.19 -25.08 -1.04
C PRO A 107 8.50 -24.66 -2.51
N ASP A 108 7.59 -23.94 -3.17
CA ASP A 108 7.81 -23.49 -4.56
C ASP A 108 8.95 -22.47 -4.72
N VAL A 109 9.16 -21.63 -3.68
CA VAL A 109 10.25 -20.65 -3.66
C VAL A 109 10.78 -20.46 -2.24
N ALA A 110 12.10 -20.35 -2.08
CA ALA A 110 12.78 -20.04 -0.84
C ALA A 110 13.34 -18.62 -0.86
N LEU A 111 12.95 -17.82 0.13
CA LEU A 111 13.45 -16.47 0.35
C LEU A 111 14.33 -16.42 1.58
N PHE A 112 15.29 -15.50 1.57
CA PHE A 112 16.24 -15.31 2.66
C PHE A 112 16.14 -13.89 3.19
N GLU A 113 15.95 -13.76 4.51
CA GLU A 113 16.14 -12.51 5.22
C GLU A 113 17.47 -12.56 5.98
N ASN A 114 18.32 -11.55 5.79
CA ASN A 114 19.54 -11.37 6.58
C ASN A 114 19.27 -10.38 7.70
N LEU A 115 18.89 -10.89 8.87
CA LEU A 115 18.81 -10.09 10.09
C LEU A 115 20.20 -9.99 10.71
N SER A 116 20.94 -8.92 10.39
CA SER A 116 22.07 -8.30 11.13
C SER A 116 23.29 -9.15 11.54
N GLU A 117 23.17 -10.46 11.71
CA GLU A 117 24.20 -11.37 12.17
C GLU A 117 24.84 -12.09 10.97
N PRO A 118 26.16 -11.96 10.77
CA PRO A 118 26.86 -12.70 9.74
C PRO A 118 26.75 -14.21 9.99
N GLY A 119 26.00 -14.93 9.15
CA GLY A 119 25.99 -16.39 9.12
C GLY A 119 24.68 -17.09 9.52
N ILE A 120 23.63 -16.35 9.92
CA ILE A 120 22.30 -16.93 10.18
C ILE A 120 21.29 -16.25 9.24
N GLY A 121 21.19 -16.75 8.01
CA GLY A 121 20.10 -16.38 7.12
C GLY A 121 18.85 -17.16 7.53
N HIS A 122 17.76 -16.45 7.85
CA HIS A 122 16.47 -17.10 7.99
C HIS A 122 15.96 -17.39 6.59
N SER A 123 15.81 -18.66 6.23
CA SER A 123 15.12 -19.06 5.01
C SER A 123 13.67 -19.39 5.32
N LYS A 124 12.76 -18.91 4.48
CA LYS A 124 11.35 -19.29 4.55
C LYS A 124 10.88 -19.70 3.17
N GLY A 125 10.16 -20.83 3.16
CA GLY A 125 9.44 -21.31 2.01
C GLY A 125 8.13 -20.57 1.79
N PHE A 126 7.85 -20.26 0.54
CA PHE A 126 6.59 -19.66 0.11
C PHE A 126 6.02 -20.46 -1.07
N HIS A 127 4.70 -20.48 -1.13
CA HIS A 127 3.91 -20.99 -2.25
C HIS A 127 3.31 -19.83 -3.03
N GLU A 128 2.85 -20.10 -4.25
CA GLU A 128 2.07 -19.15 -5.02
C GLU A 128 0.86 -18.62 -4.22
N GLY A 129 0.66 -17.29 -4.23
CA GLY A 129 -0.36 -16.58 -3.47
C GLY A 129 0.07 -16.13 -2.06
N ASP A 130 1.20 -16.60 -1.53
CA ASP A 130 1.65 -16.19 -0.20
C ASP A 130 2.11 -14.72 -0.15
N ASN A 131 1.93 -14.07 1.01
CA ASN A 131 2.43 -12.73 1.26
C ASN A 131 3.81 -12.75 1.95
N ALA A 132 4.84 -12.27 1.25
CA ALA A 132 6.21 -12.20 1.75
C ALA A 132 6.57 -10.85 2.41
N ALA A 133 5.65 -9.88 2.48
CA ALA A 133 5.96 -8.52 2.93
C ALA A 133 6.56 -8.45 4.34
N GLU A 134 5.95 -9.14 5.31
CA GLU A 134 6.41 -9.16 6.71
C GLU A 134 7.78 -9.80 6.85
N PHE A 135 7.97 -10.98 6.22
CA PHE A 135 9.23 -11.71 6.25
C PHE A 135 10.38 -10.96 5.57
N LEU A 136 10.10 -10.16 4.56
CA LEU A 136 11.11 -9.36 3.88
C LEU A 136 11.31 -7.97 4.52
N GLY A 137 10.61 -7.65 5.61
CA GLY A 137 10.65 -6.33 6.25
C GLY A 137 10.14 -5.19 5.34
N ILE A 138 9.29 -5.50 4.36
CA ILE A 138 8.74 -4.51 3.42
C ILE A 138 7.46 -3.92 4.00
N VAL A 139 7.40 -2.58 4.06
CA VAL A 139 6.24 -1.85 4.59
C VAL A 139 5.66 -0.90 3.55
N LYS A 140 4.38 -0.55 3.69
CA LYS A 140 3.75 0.49 2.85
C LYS A 140 4.26 1.87 3.25
N TYR A 141 4.65 2.66 2.27
CA TYR A 141 5.01 4.06 2.48
C TYR A 141 3.78 4.86 2.93
N GLU A 142 3.89 5.44 4.11
CA GLU A 142 2.93 6.43 4.60
C GLU A 142 3.57 7.83 4.47
N PRO A 143 2.95 8.76 3.71
CA PRO A 143 3.37 10.15 3.71
C PRO A 143 3.35 10.69 5.14
N LYS A 144 4.39 11.44 5.54
CA LYS A 144 4.39 12.14 6.84
C LYS A 144 3.16 13.05 6.88
N LEU A 145 2.25 12.80 7.83
CA LEU A 145 1.12 13.68 8.07
C LEU A 145 1.66 15.06 8.49
N PRO A 146 1.27 16.15 7.79
CA PRO A 146 1.53 17.51 8.28
C PRO A 146 1.03 17.68 9.72
N ALA A 147 1.70 18.50 10.53
CA ALA A 147 1.36 18.66 11.95
C ALA A 147 -0.10 19.09 12.19
N HIS A 148 -0.69 19.91 11.31
CA HIS A 148 -2.10 20.32 11.36
C HIS A 148 -3.10 19.18 10.98
N MET A 149 -2.60 18.03 10.55
CA MET A 149 -3.38 16.80 10.34
C MET A 149 -3.25 15.81 11.52
N ALA A 150 -2.31 16.04 12.45
CA ALA A 150 -2.20 15.27 13.69
C ALA A 150 -3.23 15.80 14.70
N ALA A 151 -4.43 15.23 14.66
CA ALA A 151 -5.57 15.70 15.44
C ALA A 151 -5.45 15.36 16.93
N ARG A 152 -6.00 16.23 17.78
CA ARG A 152 -6.46 15.79 19.10
C ARG A 152 -7.59 14.76 18.93
N VAL A 153 -7.54 13.68 19.71
CA VAL A 153 -8.50 12.56 19.66
C VAL A 153 -9.40 12.64 20.89
N LEU A 154 -10.72 12.60 20.69
CA LEU A 154 -11.73 12.57 21.75
C LEU A 154 -11.94 11.17 22.34
N GLY A 155 -11.62 10.14 21.56
CA GLY A 155 -11.68 8.76 21.99
C GLY A 155 -11.52 7.76 20.85
N VAL A 156 -11.54 6.48 21.22
CA VAL A 156 -11.64 5.35 20.31
C VAL A 156 -13.07 4.84 20.34
N ASP A 157 -13.65 4.68 19.16
CA ASP A 157 -14.95 4.05 18.94
C ASP A 157 -14.94 3.41 17.54
N LEU A 158 -14.78 2.08 17.53
CA LEU A 158 -14.74 1.27 16.31
C LEU A 158 -16.12 1.18 15.64
N ASP A 159 -17.21 1.34 16.40
CA ASP A 159 -18.57 1.36 15.87
C ASP A 159 -18.92 2.73 15.28
N ALA A 160 -18.20 3.80 15.68
CA ALA A 160 -18.44 5.15 15.20
C ALA A 160 -17.68 5.54 13.92
N THR A 161 -16.61 4.83 13.58
CA THR A 161 -15.73 5.21 12.46
C THR A 161 -15.62 4.09 11.43
N HIS A 162 -15.31 4.43 10.18
CA HIS A 162 -15.23 3.48 9.09
C HIS A 162 -13.85 3.51 8.45
N LYS A 163 -13.30 2.31 8.20
CA LYS A 163 -12.13 2.17 7.35
C LYS A 163 -12.54 2.34 5.90
N TYR A 164 -11.99 3.36 5.24
CA TYR A 164 -12.22 3.61 3.82
C TYR A 164 -10.95 3.35 3.00
N ASP A 165 -10.91 2.24 2.26
CA ASP A 165 -9.83 1.94 1.32
C ASP A 165 -10.32 1.05 0.17
N PHE A 166 -9.77 1.24 -1.03
CA PHE A 166 -10.10 0.43 -2.20
C PHE A 166 -8.87 -0.30 -2.73
N ASP A 167 -9.11 -1.48 -3.27
CA ASP A 167 -8.11 -2.19 -4.05
C ASP A 167 -7.94 -1.55 -5.42
N ASN A 168 -6.74 -1.63 -5.97
CA ASN A 168 -6.52 -1.27 -7.36
C ASN A 168 -7.21 -2.31 -8.24
N LEU A 169 -7.95 -1.89 -9.27
CA LEU A 169 -8.65 -2.78 -10.19
C LEU A 169 -7.74 -3.88 -10.77
N LYS A 170 -6.48 -3.55 -11.06
CA LYS A 170 -5.47 -4.50 -11.57
C LYS A 170 -5.15 -5.65 -10.61
N LYS A 171 -5.44 -5.50 -9.31
CA LYS A 171 -5.33 -6.60 -8.33
C LYS A 171 -6.52 -7.55 -8.36
N LEU A 172 -7.65 -7.10 -8.87
CA LEU A 172 -8.91 -7.83 -8.90
C LEU A 172 -9.46 -7.79 -10.34
N PRO A 173 -8.77 -8.40 -11.32
CA PRO A 173 -9.19 -8.37 -12.72
C PRO A 173 -10.56 -9.01 -12.94
N THR A 174 -10.98 -9.91 -12.03
CA THR A 174 -12.27 -10.60 -12.02
C THR A 174 -13.29 -9.95 -11.07
N LEU A 175 -13.08 -8.70 -10.66
CA LEU A 175 -13.95 -8.02 -9.68
C LEU A 175 -15.40 -7.88 -10.17
N PHE A 176 -15.60 -7.72 -11.47
CA PHE A 176 -16.91 -7.46 -12.07
C PHE A 176 -17.30 -8.58 -13.02
N ASN A 177 -18.60 -8.87 -13.08
CA ASN A 177 -19.18 -9.79 -14.06
C ASN A 177 -19.60 -9.05 -15.33
N ASP A 178 -19.67 -9.78 -16.44
CA ASP A 178 -20.19 -9.22 -17.69
C ASP A 178 -21.66 -8.80 -17.52
N GLY A 179 -22.00 -7.59 -17.96
CA GLY A 179 -23.33 -6.98 -17.79
C GLY A 179 -23.64 -6.39 -16.41
N GLU A 180 -22.69 -6.41 -15.46
CA GLU A 180 -22.87 -5.80 -14.14
C GLU A 180 -22.95 -4.26 -14.23
N GLU A 181 -23.98 -3.67 -13.63
CA GLU A 181 -24.10 -2.21 -13.57
C GLU A 181 -23.09 -1.64 -12.58
N VAL A 182 -22.26 -0.71 -13.05
CA VAL A 182 -21.23 -0.05 -12.23
C VAL A 182 -21.42 1.46 -12.20
N VAL A 183 -21.12 2.07 -11.05
CA VAL A 183 -21.07 3.53 -10.90
C VAL A 183 -19.62 3.99 -10.99
N ILE A 184 -19.31 4.78 -12.02
CA ILE A 184 -17.98 5.35 -12.23
C ILE A 184 -17.99 6.80 -11.73
N THR A 185 -17.03 7.13 -10.85
CA THR A 185 -16.83 8.48 -10.33
C THR A 185 -15.39 8.92 -10.52
N GLU A 186 -15.16 10.24 -10.64
CA GLU A 186 -13.81 10.79 -10.70
C GLU A 186 -13.10 10.63 -9.36
N LYS A 187 -11.88 10.08 -9.39
CA LYS A 187 -11.05 9.97 -8.19
C LYS A 187 -10.38 11.31 -7.88
N ILE A 188 -10.96 12.06 -6.96
CA ILE A 188 -10.38 13.31 -6.47
C ILE A 188 -9.09 13.04 -5.67
N HIS A 189 -8.01 13.75 -6.03
CA HIS A 189 -6.73 13.69 -5.31
C HIS A 189 -6.73 14.73 -4.18
N GLY A 190 -6.98 14.28 -2.95
CA GLY A 190 -7.02 15.13 -1.77
C GLY A 190 -6.89 14.32 -0.47
N THR A 191 -7.36 14.90 0.63
CA THR A 191 -7.49 14.18 1.90
C THR A 191 -8.93 13.72 2.11
N PHE A 192 -9.11 12.57 2.76
CA PHE A 192 -10.42 12.01 3.05
C PHE A 192 -10.85 12.42 4.46
N ILE A 193 -12.04 12.99 4.55
CA ILE A 193 -12.74 13.29 5.80
C ILE A 193 -13.93 12.35 5.94
N GLN A 194 -14.12 11.82 7.13
CA GLN A 194 -15.33 11.12 7.53
C GLN A 194 -16.13 12.02 8.47
N VAL A 195 -17.40 12.25 8.17
CA VAL A 195 -18.36 12.84 9.12
C VAL A 195 -19.55 11.88 9.19
N GLY A 196 -19.95 11.50 10.40
CA GLY A 196 -21.00 10.50 10.61
C GLY A 196 -21.89 10.84 11.79
N VAL A 197 -23.14 10.37 11.74
CA VAL A 197 -24.12 10.53 12.82
C VAL A 197 -24.32 9.21 13.51
N MET A 198 -24.13 9.20 14.83
CA MET A 198 -24.37 8.03 15.65
C MET A 198 -25.87 7.86 15.91
N PRO A 199 -26.37 6.61 15.96
CA PRO A 199 -27.75 6.36 16.41
C PRO A 199 -27.91 6.83 17.87
N GLN A 200 -29.14 7.18 18.27
CA GLN A 200 -29.42 7.73 19.60
C GLN A 200 -28.85 6.86 20.75
N LYS A 201 -28.84 5.53 20.59
CA LYS A 201 -28.28 4.57 21.56
C LYS A 201 -26.76 4.69 21.78
N LEU A 202 -26.04 5.29 20.84
CA LEU A 202 -24.60 5.57 20.88
C LEU A 202 -24.31 7.07 21.04
N ALA A 203 -25.32 7.87 21.42
CA ALA A 203 -25.11 9.27 21.73
C ALA A 203 -24.09 9.42 22.87
N ASN A 204 -23.21 10.39 22.73
CA ASN A 204 -22.15 10.68 23.69
C ASN A 204 -21.90 12.18 23.71
N GLU A 205 -21.86 12.78 24.89
CA GLU A 205 -21.65 14.22 25.09
C GLU A 205 -20.34 14.73 24.48
N ARG A 206 -19.34 13.84 24.29
CA ARG A 206 -18.08 14.19 23.63
C ARG A 206 -18.25 14.44 22.13
N TYR A 207 -19.33 13.98 21.51
CA TYR A 207 -19.58 14.16 20.08
C TYR A 207 -20.24 15.52 19.82
N TYR A 208 -20.05 16.04 18.62
CA TYR A 208 -20.70 17.28 18.23
C TYR A 208 -22.22 17.09 18.27
N GLY A 209 -22.92 17.97 19.01
CA GLY A 209 -24.36 17.83 19.27
C GLY A 209 -24.76 16.49 19.91
N GLY A 210 -23.84 15.83 20.61
CA GLY A 210 -24.04 14.55 21.28
C GLY A 210 -24.05 13.33 20.35
N ARG A 211 -23.97 13.50 19.02
CA ARG A 211 -24.14 12.37 18.06
C ARG A 211 -23.24 12.42 16.84
N VAL A 212 -22.66 13.57 16.48
CA VAL A 212 -21.88 13.70 15.24
C VAL A 212 -20.39 13.57 15.49
N ILE A 213 -19.76 12.68 14.74
CA ILE A 213 -18.33 12.40 14.80
C ILE A 213 -17.63 12.91 13.54
N VAL A 214 -16.34 13.22 13.68
CA VAL A 214 -15.45 13.50 12.56
C VAL A 214 -14.20 12.62 12.66
N SER A 215 -13.74 12.11 11.53
CA SER A 215 -12.48 11.38 11.43
C SER A 215 -11.79 11.58 10.07
N SER A 216 -10.64 10.93 9.89
CA SER A 216 -9.89 10.89 8.63
C SER A 216 -9.60 9.45 8.24
N LYS A 217 -9.08 9.20 7.02
CA LYS A 217 -8.88 7.83 6.51
C LYS A 217 -8.05 6.95 7.46
N GLY A 218 -6.89 7.45 7.89
CA GLY A 218 -6.00 6.69 8.77
C GLY A 218 -6.48 6.62 10.22
N MET A 219 -7.15 7.67 10.69
CA MET A 219 -7.65 7.75 12.07
C MET A 219 -8.91 6.91 12.26
N GLY A 220 -9.86 6.99 11.32
CA GLY A 220 -11.09 6.21 11.33
C GLY A 220 -10.84 4.72 11.12
N GLY A 221 -9.81 4.36 10.34
CA GLY A 221 -9.34 2.96 10.27
C GLY A 221 -8.86 2.38 11.60
N LYS A 222 -8.57 3.23 12.60
CA LYS A 222 -8.13 2.85 13.96
C LYS A 222 -9.21 3.10 15.04
N GLY A 223 -10.41 3.53 14.67
CA GLY A 223 -11.44 3.87 15.66
C GLY A 223 -11.37 5.30 16.18
N TYR A 224 -10.43 6.15 15.76
CA TYR A 224 -10.22 7.44 16.40
C TYR A 224 -11.26 8.48 15.96
N VAL A 225 -11.97 9.03 16.93
CA VAL A 225 -12.85 10.19 16.76
C VAL A 225 -12.03 11.45 17.03
N LEU A 226 -11.96 12.34 16.04
CA LEU A 226 -11.19 13.57 16.13
C LEU A 226 -11.99 14.64 16.88
N ASP A 227 -11.25 15.50 17.56
CA ASP A 227 -11.81 16.61 18.27
C ASP A 227 -12.39 17.66 17.32
N HIS A 228 -13.71 17.82 17.35
CA HIS A 228 -14.42 18.77 16.50
C HIS A 228 -14.09 20.24 16.86
N ASP A 229 -13.59 20.50 18.07
CA ASP A 229 -13.23 21.83 18.56
C ASP A 229 -11.75 22.17 18.41
N ASP A 230 -10.92 21.25 17.93
CA ASP A 230 -9.52 21.53 17.63
C ASP A 230 -9.40 22.55 16.47
N PRO A 231 -9.01 23.81 16.75
CA PRO A 231 -8.94 24.85 15.73
C PRO A 231 -7.71 24.68 14.85
N THR A 232 -6.81 23.74 15.15
CA THR A 232 -5.61 23.45 14.36
C THR A 232 -5.82 22.27 13.42
N ASN A 233 -6.89 21.50 13.61
CA ASN A 233 -7.16 20.31 12.83
C ASN A 233 -7.88 20.63 11.51
N LEU A 234 -7.25 20.27 10.39
CA LEU A 234 -7.83 20.50 9.06
C LEU A 234 -9.20 19.84 8.86
N TYR A 235 -9.44 18.65 9.40
CA TYR A 235 -10.70 17.93 9.22
C TYR A 235 -11.84 18.59 9.99
N ALA A 236 -11.61 18.96 11.25
CA ALA A 236 -12.58 19.70 12.05
C ALA A 236 -12.90 21.07 11.43
N GLN A 237 -11.88 21.80 10.97
CA GLN A 237 -12.06 23.07 10.26
C GLN A 237 -12.86 22.91 8.98
N ALA A 238 -12.57 21.88 8.16
CA ALA A 238 -13.29 21.63 6.92
C ALA A 238 -14.76 21.29 7.18
N ALA A 239 -15.05 20.43 8.16
CA ALA A 239 -16.41 20.08 8.54
C ALA A 239 -17.20 21.30 9.04
N LYS A 240 -16.59 22.15 9.88
CA LYS A 240 -17.20 23.42 10.33
C LYS A 240 -17.43 24.40 9.18
N LYS A 241 -16.40 24.64 8.35
CA LYS A 241 -16.45 25.58 7.23
C LYS A 241 -17.56 25.26 6.24
N HIS A 242 -17.82 23.97 6.01
CA HIS A 242 -18.85 23.50 5.08
C HIS A 242 -20.19 23.15 5.76
N GLY A 243 -20.36 23.48 7.06
CA GLY A 243 -21.61 23.24 7.79
C GLY A 243 -21.99 21.77 7.93
N LEU A 244 -21.03 20.85 7.80
CA LEU A 244 -21.31 19.41 7.75
C LEU A 244 -21.85 18.90 9.09
N PHE A 245 -21.40 19.48 10.21
CA PHE A 245 -21.86 19.06 11.52
C PHE A 245 -23.34 19.34 11.76
N ASP A 246 -23.78 20.57 11.45
CA ASP A 246 -25.17 20.98 11.60
C ASP A 246 -26.08 20.23 10.62
N ALA A 247 -25.68 20.14 9.35
CA ALA A 247 -26.43 19.44 8.32
C ALA A 247 -26.65 17.95 8.66
N MET A 248 -25.66 17.33 9.30
CA MET A 248 -25.75 15.93 9.74
C MET A 248 -26.80 15.74 10.85
N ILE A 249 -26.91 16.67 11.81
CA ILE A 249 -27.95 16.63 12.85
C ILE A 249 -29.34 16.92 12.27
N GLU A 250 -29.42 17.85 11.32
CA GLU A 250 -30.70 18.27 10.75
C GLU A 250 -31.36 17.15 9.92
N HIS A 251 -30.55 16.34 9.24
CA HIS A 251 -31.05 15.36 8.28
C HIS A 251 -31.07 13.90 8.77
N PHE A 252 -30.50 13.58 9.94
CA PHE A 252 -30.38 12.21 10.47
C PHE A 252 -30.52 12.11 11.99
#